data_AF-A0A0R3LU42-F1
#
_entry.id   AF-A0A0R3LU42-F1
#
_cell.length_a   1.000
_cell.length_b   1.000
_cell.length_c   1.000
_cell.angle_alpha   90.00
_cell.angle_beta   90.00
_cell.angle_gamma   90.00
#
_symmetry.space_group_name_H-M   'P 1'
#
loop_
_entity.id
_entity.type
_entity.pdbx_description
1 polymer ?
#
loop_
_entity_poly.entity_id
_entity_poly.type
_entity_poly.pdbx_seq_one_letter_code
_entity_poly.pdbx_strand_id
1 'polypeptide(L)'
;MKNLAVAWRASSAAFACIASVFWFFAPASVKADRTSSSKAILKRSGLMAGCSEMATGLNNIQDERAFIKYLTETIAWCRDAGSPAQPRTSLRTCKPVLDDLTSQGTQVFSVCLERSRRLSSSGKRDLSPVADLCGGRLLAYFPDDNLACGTAEAESQGFFDVNNIPPYDTWVWMVRNVRTFAYADGARGEMEANYLIAWVPPDFIQLANDGIAVIPEACVLWLDTLDDEFVRSLRRMGFLT
;
A
#
# COMPACT_ATOMS: atom_id res chain seq x y z
N MET A 1 30.02 26.38 45.28
CA MET A 1 30.02 26.23 43.82
C MET A 1 30.35 24.77 43.53
N LYS A 2 29.35 23.95 43.22
CA LYS A 2 29.42 22.48 43.17
C LYS A 2 29.36 21.98 41.72
N ASN A 3 30.12 20.92 41.48
CA ASN A 3 30.20 20.06 40.29
C ASN A 3 28.84 19.57 39.77
N LEU A 4 28.75 19.32 38.46
CA LEU A 4 28.64 17.97 37.88
C LEU A 4 28.46 18.04 36.35
N ALA A 5 29.45 17.48 35.65
CA ALA A 5 29.36 17.12 34.25
C ALA A 5 28.46 15.87 34.12
N VAL A 6 27.51 15.90 33.19
CA VAL A 6 26.77 14.74 32.72
C VAL A 6 27.10 14.54 31.25
N ALA A 7 27.88 13.50 30.98
CA ALA A 7 28.20 13.04 29.65
C ALA A 7 26.98 12.32 29.06
N TRP A 8 26.46 12.83 27.95
CA TRP A 8 25.55 12.10 27.07
C TRP A 8 26.38 11.28 26.08
N ARG A 9 26.35 9.95 26.21
CA ARG A 9 26.69 9.02 25.13
C ARG A 9 25.38 8.65 24.44
N ALA A 10 25.20 9.11 23.20
CA ALA A 10 24.20 8.56 22.29
C ALA A 10 24.94 7.94 21.10
N SER A 11 24.71 6.64 20.93
CA SER A 11 25.35 5.76 19.95
C SER A 11 25.10 6.21 18.51
N SER A 12 26.17 6.53 17.80
CA SER A 12 26.21 6.56 16.33
C SER A 12 26.39 5.13 15.82
N ALA A 13 25.30 4.39 15.63
CA ALA A 13 25.31 3.08 14.96
C ALA A 13 23.92 2.74 14.40
N ALA A 14 23.47 3.45 13.36
CA ALA A 14 22.24 3.07 12.63
C ALA A 14 22.17 3.61 11.18
N PHE A 15 23.28 4.00 10.54
CA PHE A 15 23.24 4.59 9.19
C PHE A 15 24.16 3.95 8.14
N ALA A 16 24.55 2.69 8.35
CA ALA A 16 25.36 1.96 7.37
C ALA A 16 24.88 0.52 7.24
N CYS A 17 23.68 0.29 6.70
CA CYS A 17 23.25 -1.04 6.22
C CYS A 17 22.06 -0.97 5.24
N ILE A 18 22.08 -0.09 4.23
CA ILE A 18 21.21 -0.22 3.03
C ILE A 18 22.02 0.10 1.78
N ALA A 19 23.16 -0.56 1.62
CA ALA A 19 23.92 -0.52 0.39
C ALA A 19 24.74 -1.80 0.29
N SER A 20 24.10 -2.94 0.01
CA SER A 20 24.68 -4.16 -0.59
C SER A 20 23.72 -5.35 -0.45
N VAL A 21 22.59 -5.31 -1.15
CA VAL A 21 21.78 -6.52 -1.42
C VAL A 21 21.38 -6.49 -2.89
N PHE A 22 22.39 -6.44 -3.77
CA PHE A 22 22.20 -6.84 -5.18
C PHE A 22 22.30 -8.38 -5.20
N TRP A 23 21.15 -9.06 -5.14
CA TRP A 23 21.12 -10.50 -5.40
C TRP A 23 21.22 -10.75 -6.91
N PHE A 24 22.21 -11.58 -7.26
CA PHE A 24 22.30 -12.30 -8.52
C PHE A 24 21.09 -13.23 -8.66
N PHE A 25 20.23 -12.98 -9.64
CA PHE A 25 19.41 -14.02 -10.27
C PHE A 25 19.69 -14.00 -11.76
N ALA A 26 20.41 -15.01 -12.25
CA ALA A 26 20.51 -15.31 -13.67
C ALA A 26 19.21 -16.01 -14.12
N PRO A 27 18.57 -15.60 -15.22
CA PRO A 27 17.37 -16.30 -15.70
C PRO A 27 17.76 -17.61 -16.40
N ALA A 28 17.26 -18.73 -15.89
CA ALA A 28 17.22 -19.98 -16.63
C ALA A 28 16.15 -19.87 -17.73
N SER A 29 16.58 -20.03 -18.99
CA SER A 29 15.71 -20.03 -20.18
C SER A 29 14.81 -21.26 -20.20
N VAL A 30 13.53 -21.10 -19.82
CA VAL A 30 12.49 -22.12 -20.00
C VAL A 30 11.65 -21.77 -21.24
N LYS A 31 11.68 -22.65 -22.25
CA LYS A 31 10.79 -22.59 -23.42
C LYS A 31 9.38 -23.05 -23.00
N ALA A 32 8.39 -22.18 -23.13
CA ALA A 32 6.99 -22.51 -22.93
C ALA A 32 6.37 -23.06 -24.22
N ASP A 33 5.86 -24.29 -24.16
CA ASP A 33 5.05 -24.92 -25.20
C ASP A 33 3.58 -24.53 -24.99
N ARG A 34 2.92 -24.05 -26.05
CA ARG A 34 1.51 -23.62 -26.02
C ARG A 34 0.65 -24.67 -26.70
N THR A 35 -0.16 -25.40 -25.93
CA THR A 35 -1.32 -26.11 -26.47
C THR A 35 -2.60 -25.68 -25.77
N SER A 36 -3.47 -25.09 -26.58
CA SER A 36 -4.87 -24.75 -26.36
C SER A 36 -5.71 -25.97 -25.99
N SER A 37 -6.64 -25.84 -25.03
CA SER A 37 -8.09 -26.05 -25.26
C SER A 37 -8.86 -26.14 -23.94
N SER A 38 -9.85 -25.27 -23.74
CA SER A 38 -11.23 -25.66 -23.41
C SER A 38 -12.05 -24.44 -23.00
N LYS A 39 -12.96 -24.04 -23.90
CA LYS A 39 -14.15 -23.26 -23.58
C LYS A 39 -15.13 -24.18 -22.86
N ALA A 40 -15.67 -23.75 -21.72
CA ALA A 40 -17.13 -23.64 -21.51
C ALA A 40 -17.48 -23.20 -20.08
N ILE A 41 -18.63 -22.52 -19.99
CA ILE A 41 -19.49 -22.31 -18.81
C ILE A 41 -19.07 -21.18 -17.85
N LEU A 42 -19.62 -19.98 -18.07
CA LEU A 42 -20.47 -19.33 -17.05
C LEU A 42 -21.30 -18.19 -17.68
N LYS A 43 -22.61 -18.44 -17.86
CA LYS A 43 -23.62 -17.38 -18.02
C LYS A 43 -24.04 -16.94 -16.62
N ARG A 44 -23.47 -15.85 -16.10
CA ARG A 44 -24.06 -15.00 -15.06
C ARG A 44 -23.22 -13.74 -14.88
N SER A 45 -23.86 -12.58 -15.07
CA SER A 45 -23.56 -11.24 -14.50
C SER A 45 -23.47 -10.12 -15.56
N GLY A 46 -24.59 -9.39 -15.73
CA GLY A 46 -24.58 -8.04 -16.32
C GLY A 46 -23.96 -6.97 -15.41
N LEU A 47 -23.37 -7.37 -14.27
CA LEU A 47 -22.71 -6.48 -13.30
C LEU A 47 -21.18 -6.43 -13.48
N MET A 48 -20.57 -7.41 -14.17
CA MET A 48 -19.11 -7.49 -14.33
C MET A 48 -18.57 -6.71 -15.54
N ALA A 49 -19.41 -6.43 -16.54
CA ALA A 49 -18.97 -5.70 -17.73
C ALA A 49 -18.53 -4.25 -17.40
N GLY A 50 -19.13 -3.61 -16.39
CA GLY A 50 -18.71 -2.27 -15.93
C GLY A 50 -17.46 -2.26 -15.05
N CYS A 51 -17.13 -3.37 -14.36
CA CYS A 51 -15.92 -3.44 -13.53
C CYS A 51 -14.64 -3.64 -14.37
N SER A 52 -14.76 -4.30 -15.53
CA SER A 52 -13.62 -4.57 -16.41
C SER A 52 -13.08 -3.32 -17.11
N GLU A 53 -13.95 -2.36 -17.47
CA GLU A 53 -13.54 -1.09 -18.10
C GLU A 53 -12.98 -0.08 -17.08
N MET A 54 -13.44 -0.11 -15.82
CA MET A 54 -12.83 0.69 -14.75
C MET A 54 -11.42 0.21 -14.38
N ALA A 55 -11.12 -1.09 -14.57
CA ALA A 55 -9.82 -1.66 -14.22
C ALA A 55 -8.69 -1.25 -15.20
N THR A 56 -9.02 -0.85 -16.44
CA THR A 56 -8.05 -0.46 -17.47
C THR A 56 -7.58 1.00 -17.39
N GLY A 57 -8.24 1.85 -16.59
CA GLY A 57 -7.92 3.28 -16.44
C GLY A 57 -6.92 3.62 -15.31
N LEU A 58 -6.41 2.64 -14.58
CA LEU A 58 -5.65 2.83 -13.33
C LEU A 58 -4.15 3.17 -13.50
N ASN A 59 -3.68 3.38 -14.73
CA ASN A 59 -2.26 3.65 -15.03
C ASN A 59 -1.87 5.13 -14.91
N ASN A 60 -2.83 6.02 -14.71
CA ASN A 60 -2.58 7.45 -14.67
C ASN A 60 -3.56 8.08 -13.68
N ILE A 61 -3.20 9.20 -13.07
CA ILE A 61 -3.99 9.87 -12.02
C ILE A 61 -5.31 10.48 -12.56
N GLN A 62 -5.81 9.99 -13.70
CA GLN A 62 -6.96 10.51 -14.43
C GLN A 62 -8.23 10.63 -13.58
N ASP A 63 -8.28 9.97 -12.42
CA ASP A 63 -9.34 10.19 -11.43
C ASP A 63 -8.80 10.69 -10.08
N GLU A 64 -8.11 11.85 -10.09
CA GLU A 64 -7.74 12.59 -8.87
C GLU A 64 -8.93 12.77 -7.93
N ARG A 65 -10.13 12.98 -8.49
CA ARG A 65 -11.37 13.14 -7.72
C ARG A 65 -11.73 11.88 -6.96
N ALA A 66 -11.68 10.70 -7.59
CA ALA A 66 -11.90 9.44 -6.90
C ALA A 66 -10.82 9.16 -5.86
N PHE A 67 -9.55 9.44 -6.15
CA PHE A 67 -8.48 9.31 -5.16
C PHE A 67 -8.76 10.17 -3.93
N ILE A 68 -9.03 11.46 -4.11
CA ILE A 68 -9.34 12.39 -3.00
C ILE A 68 -10.59 11.91 -2.24
N LYS A 69 -11.63 11.46 -2.94
CA LYS A 69 -12.84 10.90 -2.32
C LYS A 69 -12.50 9.71 -1.44
N TYR A 70 -11.77 8.71 -1.95
CA TYR A 70 -11.42 7.53 -1.16
C TYR A 70 -10.48 7.85 -0.02
N LEU A 71 -9.53 8.78 -0.20
CA LEU A 71 -8.66 9.25 0.88
C LEU A 71 -9.48 9.92 1.99
N THR A 72 -10.42 10.80 1.62
CA THR A 72 -11.35 11.48 2.55
C THR A 72 -12.14 10.46 3.38
N GLU A 73 -12.73 9.46 2.71
CA GLU A 73 -13.47 8.40 3.38
C GLU A 73 -12.59 7.52 4.27
N THR A 74 -11.35 7.22 3.82
CA THR A 74 -10.36 6.46 4.61
C THR A 74 -10.04 7.17 5.91
N ILE A 75 -9.73 8.46 5.83
CA ILE A 75 -9.41 9.30 6.99
C ILE A 75 -10.58 9.36 7.96
N ALA A 76 -11.80 9.62 7.45
CA ALA A 76 -12.99 9.68 8.29
C ALA A 76 -13.26 8.34 8.99
N TRP A 77 -13.16 7.22 8.28
CA TRP A 77 -13.37 5.88 8.84
C TRP A 77 -12.33 5.53 9.90
N CYS A 78 -11.05 5.67 9.57
CA CYS A 78 -9.96 5.23 10.43
C CYS A 78 -9.84 6.09 11.70
N ARG A 79 -10.24 7.37 11.66
CA ARG A 79 -10.33 8.22 12.87
C ARG A 79 -11.35 7.69 13.89
N ASP A 80 -12.47 7.15 13.42
CA ASP A 80 -13.50 6.63 14.32
C ASP A 80 -13.20 5.20 14.78
N ALA A 81 -12.69 4.36 13.88
CA ALA A 81 -12.51 2.93 14.12
C ALA A 81 -11.14 2.58 14.75
N GLY A 82 -10.11 3.39 14.47
CA GLY A 82 -8.74 3.09 14.85
C GLY A 82 -8.49 3.15 16.35
N SER A 83 -7.88 2.10 16.89
CA SER A 83 -7.42 2.06 18.28
C SER A 83 -5.98 1.54 18.34
N PRO A 84 -5.00 2.39 18.69
CA PRO A 84 -3.60 1.96 18.86
C PRO A 84 -3.41 0.92 19.96
N ALA A 85 -4.37 0.79 20.89
CA ALA A 85 -4.39 -0.27 21.89
C ALA A 85 -4.76 -1.65 21.31
N GLN A 86 -5.31 -1.69 20.09
CA GLN A 86 -5.71 -2.90 19.37
C GLN A 86 -5.29 -2.81 17.89
N PRO A 87 -3.99 -2.70 17.59
CA PRO A 87 -3.53 -2.39 16.24
C PRO A 87 -3.78 -3.53 15.25
N ARG A 88 -3.84 -4.76 15.76
CA ARG A 88 -4.18 -5.97 15.01
C ARG A 88 -5.58 -6.01 14.43
N THR A 89 -6.57 -5.41 15.11
CA THR A 89 -7.98 -5.65 14.83
C THR A 89 -8.78 -4.39 14.52
N SER A 90 -8.42 -3.24 15.08
CA SER A 90 -9.25 -2.02 15.02
C SER A 90 -9.44 -1.45 13.60
N LEU A 91 -8.44 -1.63 12.73
CA LEU A 91 -8.47 -1.16 11.33
C LEU A 91 -8.67 -2.31 10.32
N ARG A 92 -9.29 -3.40 10.77
CA ARG A 92 -9.60 -4.58 9.97
C ARG A 92 -11.07 -4.93 10.13
N THR A 93 -11.96 -4.01 9.76
CA THR A 93 -13.41 -4.17 9.95
C THR A 93 -14.22 -4.18 8.65
N CYS A 94 -13.74 -3.56 7.58
CA CYS A 94 -14.29 -3.63 6.22
C CYS A 94 -13.77 -4.85 5.46
N LYS A 95 -13.71 -6.03 6.10
CA LYS A 95 -13.19 -7.25 5.44
C LYS A 95 -14.07 -7.49 4.22
N PRO A 96 -13.53 -7.43 2.99
CA PRO A 96 -14.32 -7.84 1.87
C PRO A 96 -14.50 -9.35 1.98
N VAL A 97 -15.62 -9.86 1.45
CA VAL A 97 -15.69 -11.28 1.09
C VAL A 97 -14.77 -11.43 -0.11
N LEU A 98 -13.48 -11.53 0.15
CA LEU A 98 -12.46 -11.70 -0.86
C LEU A 98 -12.48 -13.16 -1.29
N ASP A 99 -12.76 -13.38 -2.57
CA ASP A 99 -12.39 -14.61 -3.23
C ASP A 99 -10.89 -14.52 -3.55
N ASP A 100 -10.13 -15.56 -3.19
CA ASP A 100 -8.67 -15.63 -3.37
C ASP A 100 -8.26 -15.46 -4.84
N LEU A 101 -9.20 -15.61 -5.78
CA LEU A 101 -9.00 -15.43 -7.22
C LEU A 101 -9.14 -13.97 -7.71
N THR A 102 -9.48 -13.02 -6.83
CA THR A 102 -9.68 -11.62 -7.25
C THR A 102 -8.36 -10.85 -7.35
N SER A 103 -8.21 -10.07 -8.43
CA SER A 103 -7.05 -9.19 -8.60
C SER A 103 -6.97 -8.19 -7.44
N GLN A 104 -5.75 -7.85 -7.00
CA GLN A 104 -5.51 -6.90 -5.91
C GLN A 104 -6.26 -5.57 -6.09
N GLY A 105 -6.30 -5.03 -7.31
CA GLY A 105 -7.08 -3.82 -7.62
C GLY A 105 -8.58 -3.97 -7.35
N THR A 106 -9.16 -5.15 -7.62
CA THR A 106 -10.55 -5.48 -7.28
C THR A 106 -10.77 -5.52 -5.77
N GLN A 107 -9.78 -6.00 -5.01
CA GLN A 107 -9.84 -6.05 -3.55
C GLN A 107 -9.86 -4.64 -2.97
N VAL A 108 -8.96 -3.75 -3.42
CA VAL A 108 -8.94 -2.33 -3.03
C VAL A 108 -10.27 -1.66 -3.32
N PHE A 109 -10.78 -1.84 -4.54
CA PHE A 109 -12.06 -1.27 -4.91
C PHE A 109 -13.20 -1.77 -4.03
N SER A 110 -13.20 -3.06 -3.69
CA SER A 110 -14.23 -3.67 -2.84
C SER A 110 -14.19 -3.14 -1.41
N VAL A 111 -13.00 -2.93 -0.84
CA VAL A 111 -12.81 -2.25 0.45
C VAL A 111 -13.36 -0.83 0.38
N CYS A 112 -12.95 -0.04 -0.62
CA CYS A 112 -13.38 1.35 -0.77
C CYS A 112 -14.91 1.44 -0.91
N LEU A 113 -15.51 0.56 -1.71
CA LEU A 113 -16.96 0.51 -1.89
C LEU A 113 -17.70 0.14 -0.60
N GLU A 114 -17.22 -0.86 0.14
CA GLU A 114 -17.81 -1.25 1.43
C GLU A 114 -17.70 -0.12 2.46
N ARG A 115 -16.56 0.57 2.51
CA ARG A 115 -16.37 1.75 3.36
C ARG A 115 -17.35 2.88 2.99
N SER A 116 -17.43 3.24 1.70
CA SER A 116 -18.40 4.25 1.22
C SER A 116 -19.83 3.90 1.65
N ARG A 117 -20.21 2.62 1.54
CA ARG A 117 -21.54 2.12 1.91
C ARG A 117 -21.80 2.31 3.41
N ARG A 118 -20.87 1.90 4.27
CA ARG A 118 -21.01 2.03 5.74
C ARG A 118 -21.07 3.48 6.19
N LEU A 119 -20.18 4.34 5.66
CA LEU A 119 -20.23 5.78 5.92
C LEU A 119 -21.57 6.38 5.51
N SER A 120 -22.08 6.00 4.33
CA SER A 120 -23.38 6.44 3.84
C SER A 120 -24.55 5.99 4.71
N SER A 121 -24.50 4.77 5.26
CA SER A 121 -25.51 4.25 6.21
C SER A 121 -25.44 4.94 7.57
N SER A 122 -24.28 5.46 7.96
CA SER A 122 -24.09 6.21 9.21
C SER A 122 -24.44 7.70 9.12
N GLY A 123 -24.98 8.16 7.98
CA GLY A 123 -25.30 9.57 7.75
C GLY A 123 -24.11 10.45 7.32
N LYS A 124 -22.94 9.85 7.04
CA LYS A 124 -21.71 10.55 6.63
C LYS A 124 -21.54 10.55 5.10
N ARG A 125 -22.59 10.92 4.36
CA ARG A 125 -22.56 10.94 2.87
C ARG A 125 -21.80 12.14 2.31
N ASP A 126 -21.87 13.27 2.99
CA ASP A 126 -21.38 14.55 2.47
C ASP A 126 -20.08 14.97 3.17
N LEU A 127 -19.09 14.08 3.14
CA LEU A 127 -17.76 14.42 3.62
C LEU A 127 -17.13 15.45 2.69
N SER A 128 -16.62 16.54 3.26
CA SER A 128 -15.85 17.52 2.51
C SER A 128 -14.50 16.92 2.07
N PRO A 129 -14.07 17.11 0.81
CA PRO A 129 -12.77 16.66 0.35
C PRO A 129 -11.64 17.14 1.25
N VAL A 130 -10.73 16.24 1.63
CA VAL A 130 -9.55 16.62 2.42
C VAL A 130 -8.56 17.43 1.60
N ALA A 131 -7.92 18.40 2.24
CA ALA A 131 -6.87 19.24 1.65
C ALA A 131 -5.45 18.74 1.97
N ASP A 132 -5.30 17.85 2.96
CA ASP A 132 -4.03 17.31 3.42
C ASP A 132 -4.18 15.86 3.91
N LEU A 133 -3.08 15.27 4.41
CA LEU A 133 -3.06 13.93 5.00
C LEU A 133 -3.55 13.88 6.45
N CYS A 134 -4.04 14.98 7.01
CA CYS A 134 -4.69 15.03 8.30
C CYS A 134 -3.81 14.50 9.45
N GLY A 135 -2.50 14.76 9.36
CA GLY A 135 -1.45 14.29 10.28
C GLY A 135 -0.98 12.85 10.05
N GLY A 136 -1.66 12.09 9.18
CA GLY A 136 -1.26 10.75 8.78
C GLY A 136 -0.19 10.75 7.69
N ARG A 137 0.17 9.57 7.19
CA ARG A 137 1.14 9.38 6.10
C ARG A 137 0.65 8.35 5.09
N LEU A 138 1.09 8.47 3.84
CA LEU A 138 0.80 7.49 2.80
C LEU A 138 1.91 6.44 2.71
N LEU A 139 1.50 5.20 2.58
CA LEU A 139 2.33 4.00 2.53
C LEU A 139 2.10 3.28 1.20
N ALA A 140 3.18 2.83 0.58
CA ALA A 140 3.16 1.98 -0.61
C ALA A 140 3.48 0.53 -0.20
N TYR A 141 2.62 -0.41 -0.60
CA TYR A 141 2.84 -1.84 -0.42
C TYR A 141 2.91 -2.54 -1.78
N PHE A 142 3.99 -3.28 -2.01
CA PHE A 142 4.33 -4.03 -3.21
C PHE A 142 4.07 -5.52 -2.95
N PRO A 143 2.84 -6.02 -3.19
CA PRO A 143 2.48 -7.40 -2.87
C PRO A 143 3.27 -8.44 -3.66
N ASP A 144 3.74 -8.08 -4.86
CA ASP A 144 4.53 -8.97 -5.72
C ASP A 144 5.98 -9.13 -5.23
N ASP A 145 6.47 -8.21 -4.38
CA ASP A 145 7.82 -8.20 -3.81
C ASP A 145 7.85 -8.82 -2.39
N ASN A 146 6.73 -9.32 -1.87
CA ASN A 146 6.55 -9.66 -0.47
C ASN A 146 7.17 -11.02 -0.06
N LEU A 147 7.98 -11.03 1.02
CA LEU A 147 8.52 -12.25 1.64
C LEU A 147 7.94 -12.41 3.06
N ALA A 148 6.76 -13.01 3.13
CA ALA A 148 6.01 -13.21 4.37
C ALA A 148 6.77 -14.07 5.41
N CYS A 149 7.35 -13.41 6.41
CA CYS A 149 8.05 -14.06 7.53
C CYS A 149 7.45 -13.73 8.92
N GLY A 150 6.47 -12.83 8.99
CA GLY A 150 5.82 -12.41 10.23
C GLY A 150 6.63 -11.43 11.11
N THR A 151 7.84 -11.05 10.72
CA THR A 151 8.68 -10.13 11.51
C THR A 151 8.05 -8.74 11.63
N ALA A 152 7.53 -8.19 10.51
CA ALA A 152 6.87 -6.88 10.54
C ALA A 152 5.60 -6.90 11.39
N GLU A 153 4.87 -8.01 11.43
CA GLU A 153 3.72 -8.18 12.31
C GLU A 153 4.13 -8.09 13.79
N ALA A 154 5.21 -8.77 14.18
CA ALA A 154 5.70 -8.76 15.55
C ALA A 154 6.13 -7.35 15.98
N GLU A 155 6.96 -6.68 15.17
CA GLU A 155 7.50 -5.35 15.50
C GLU A 155 6.45 -4.24 15.45
N SER A 156 5.48 -4.33 14.53
CA SER A 156 4.36 -3.38 14.44
C SER A 156 3.19 -3.69 15.37
N GLN A 157 3.35 -4.66 16.28
CA GLN A 157 2.31 -5.15 17.20
C GLN A 157 1.03 -5.65 16.50
N GLY A 158 1.13 -6.04 15.23
CA GLY A 158 0.03 -6.51 14.40
C GLY A 158 -0.61 -5.44 13.52
N PHE A 159 -0.05 -4.23 13.44
CA PHE A 159 -0.50 -3.26 12.43
C PHE A 159 -0.36 -3.86 11.02
N PHE A 160 0.83 -4.36 10.67
CA PHE A 160 0.98 -5.30 9.56
C PHE A 160 0.57 -6.71 9.98
N ASP A 161 0.06 -7.51 9.05
CA ASP A 161 -0.16 -8.94 9.30
C ASP A 161 1.07 -9.79 8.95
N VAL A 162 0.95 -11.11 9.08
CA VAL A 162 2.04 -12.06 8.79
C VAL A 162 2.62 -11.94 7.37
N ASN A 163 1.83 -11.40 6.43
CA ASN A 163 2.19 -11.17 5.04
C ASN A 163 2.57 -9.71 4.77
N ASN A 164 2.95 -8.93 5.80
CA ASN A 164 3.29 -7.51 5.68
C ASN A 164 2.13 -6.63 5.16
N ILE A 165 0.89 -7.14 5.10
CA ILE A 165 -0.24 -6.41 4.50
C ILE A 165 -0.76 -5.37 5.50
N PRO A 166 -0.85 -4.08 5.13
CA PRO A 166 -1.42 -3.06 6.01
C PRO A 166 -2.92 -3.33 6.27
N PRO A 167 -3.50 -2.77 7.34
CA PRO A 167 -4.93 -2.96 7.65
C PRO A 167 -5.82 -2.54 6.48
N TYR A 168 -6.73 -3.40 6.02
CA TYR A 168 -7.51 -3.09 4.82
C TYR A 168 -8.39 -1.85 4.97
N ASP A 169 -8.80 -1.46 6.18
CA ASP A 169 -9.53 -0.21 6.36
C ASP A 169 -8.71 1.02 5.93
N THR A 170 -7.38 0.92 5.89
CA THR A 170 -6.45 1.98 5.47
C THR A 170 -6.25 2.09 3.95
N TRP A 171 -6.73 1.12 3.16
CA TRP A 171 -6.45 1.08 1.72
C TRP A 171 -7.16 2.20 0.96
N VAL A 172 -6.43 2.92 0.13
CA VAL A 172 -6.94 4.11 -0.59
C VAL A 172 -7.04 3.83 -2.09
N TRP A 173 -5.99 3.25 -2.67
CA TRP A 173 -5.82 3.19 -4.12
C TRP A 173 -4.90 2.05 -4.54
N MET A 174 -5.01 1.61 -5.80
CA MET A 174 -4.08 0.68 -6.43
C MET A 174 -3.40 1.40 -7.60
N VAL A 175 -2.09 1.58 -7.53
CA VAL A 175 -1.30 2.16 -8.62
C VAL A 175 -0.78 1.04 -9.50
N ARG A 176 -1.06 1.15 -10.79
CA ARG A 176 -0.41 0.32 -11.79
C ARG A 176 0.83 1.05 -12.29
N ASN A 177 1.99 0.41 -12.18
CA ASN A 177 3.24 1.03 -12.55
C ASN A 177 4.15 0.02 -13.28
N VAL A 178 5.08 0.52 -14.07
CA VAL A 178 6.15 -0.25 -14.71
C VAL A 178 7.47 0.34 -14.24
N ARG A 179 8.26 -0.47 -13.53
CA ARG A 179 9.63 -0.11 -13.18
C ARG A 179 10.53 -0.45 -14.36
N THR A 180 11.31 0.54 -14.77
CA THR A 180 12.43 0.33 -15.70
C THR A 180 13.70 0.11 -14.90
N PHE A 181 14.53 -0.83 -15.34
CA PHE A 181 15.82 -1.10 -14.75
C PHE A 181 16.86 -1.29 -15.85
N ALA A 182 18.11 -0.95 -15.54
CA ALA A 182 19.23 -1.09 -16.46
C ALA A 182 20.11 -2.26 -16.03
N TYR A 183 20.43 -3.14 -16.97
CA TYR A 183 21.39 -4.22 -16.79
C TYR A 183 22.82 -3.68 -16.96
N ALA A 184 23.81 -4.46 -16.49
CA ALA A 184 25.22 -4.08 -16.55
C ALA A 184 25.75 -3.89 -17.99
N ASP A 185 25.12 -4.54 -18.97
CA ASP A 185 25.42 -4.40 -20.41
C ASP A 185 24.72 -3.20 -21.07
N GLY A 186 23.97 -2.41 -20.28
CA GLY A 186 23.21 -1.27 -20.75
C GLY A 186 21.83 -1.62 -21.33
N ALA A 187 21.46 -2.90 -21.39
CA ALA A 187 20.09 -3.30 -21.74
C ALA A 187 19.10 -2.73 -20.72
N ARG A 188 17.87 -2.47 -21.17
CA ARG A 188 16.79 -2.01 -20.29
C ARG A 188 15.75 -3.10 -20.15
N GLY A 189 15.36 -3.38 -18.91
CA GLY A 189 14.23 -4.22 -18.57
C GLY A 189 13.06 -3.37 -18.10
N GLU A 190 11.86 -3.92 -18.28
CA GLU A 190 10.62 -3.40 -17.72
C GLU A 190 9.97 -4.52 -16.90
N MET A 191 9.46 -4.17 -15.74
CA MET A 191 8.71 -5.08 -14.87
C MET A 191 7.49 -4.35 -14.32
N GLU A 192 6.34 -5.04 -14.30
CA GLU A 192 5.17 -4.52 -13.58
C GLU A 192 5.54 -4.34 -12.10
N ALA A 193 5.19 -3.19 -11.55
CA ALA A 193 5.53 -2.78 -10.20
C ALA A 193 4.30 -2.15 -9.55
N ASN A 194 3.20 -2.89 -9.60
CA ASN A 194 1.94 -2.43 -9.05
C ASN A 194 2.05 -2.33 -7.54
N TYR A 195 1.44 -1.30 -6.95
CA TYR A 195 1.45 -1.13 -5.50
C TYR A 195 0.13 -0.58 -4.96
N LEU A 196 -0.20 -1.07 -3.78
CA LEU A 196 -1.29 -0.60 -2.95
C LEU A 196 -0.86 0.68 -2.22
N ILE A 197 -1.74 1.66 -2.18
CA ILE A 197 -1.62 2.83 -1.31
C ILE A 197 -2.50 2.64 -0.09
N ALA A 198 -1.91 2.83 1.08
CA ALA A 198 -2.60 2.88 2.36
C ALA A 198 -2.36 4.21 3.08
N TRP A 199 -3.37 4.74 3.78
CA TRP A 199 -3.21 5.88 4.68
C TRP A 199 -3.04 5.40 6.11
N VAL A 200 -1.86 5.66 6.69
CA VAL A 200 -1.53 5.32 8.08
C VAL A 200 -1.98 6.47 8.98
N PRO A 201 -2.91 6.24 9.93
CA PRO A 201 -3.33 7.28 10.87
C PRO A 201 -2.17 7.74 11.75
N PRO A 202 -2.17 9.01 12.24
CA PRO A 202 -1.06 9.58 13.00
C PRO A 202 -0.60 8.68 14.17
N ASP A 203 -1.55 8.15 14.94
CA ASP A 203 -1.29 7.34 16.13
C ASP A 203 -0.67 5.96 15.82
N PHE A 204 -0.66 5.56 14.55
CA PHE A 204 -0.11 4.29 14.07
C PHE A 204 1.22 4.46 13.32
N ILE A 205 1.68 5.69 13.08
CA ILE A 205 2.91 5.94 12.31
C ILE A 205 4.12 5.25 12.95
N GLN A 206 4.25 5.28 14.29
CA GLN A 206 5.37 4.63 14.96
C GLN A 206 5.33 3.11 14.78
N LEU A 207 4.17 2.47 14.97
CA LEU A 207 4.00 1.03 14.73
C LEU A 207 4.32 0.64 13.29
N ALA A 208 3.88 1.45 12.32
CA ALA A 208 4.22 1.25 10.92
C ALA A 208 5.73 1.41 10.65
N ASN A 209 6.38 2.42 11.24
CA ASN A 209 7.83 2.60 11.13
C ASN A 209 8.60 1.39 11.67
N ASP A 210 8.20 0.90 12.86
CA ASP A 210 8.86 -0.23 13.52
C ASP A 210 8.74 -1.50 12.65
N GLY A 211 7.57 -1.74 12.06
CA GLY A 211 7.37 -2.83 11.10
C GLY A 211 8.16 -2.66 9.81
N ILE A 212 8.20 -1.46 9.22
CA ILE A 212 8.97 -1.18 7.99
C ILE A 212 10.47 -1.41 8.20
N ALA A 213 11.00 -1.01 9.36
CA ALA A 213 12.42 -1.07 9.66
C ALA A 213 13.01 -2.49 9.65
N VAL A 214 12.16 -3.52 9.75
CA VAL A 214 12.56 -4.93 9.78
C VAL A 214 12.21 -5.70 8.50
N ILE A 215 11.72 -5.05 7.45
CA ILE A 215 11.40 -5.67 6.15
C ILE A 215 12.61 -5.55 5.21
N PRO A 216 13.43 -6.61 5.02
CA PRO A 216 14.63 -6.53 4.18
C PRO A 216 14.33 -6.37 2.68
N GLU A 217 13.19 -6.88 2.20
CA GLU A 217 12.80 -6.83 0.79
C GLU A 217 12.22 -5.48 0.34
N ALA A 218 12.02 -4.54 1.27
CA ALA A 218 11.43 -3.22 0.99
C ALA A 218 10.07 -3.29 0.26
N CYS A 219 9.29 -4.33 0.50
CA CYS A 219 7.93 -4.48 -0.05
C CYS A 219 6.92 -3.51 0.58
N VAL A 220 7.29 -2.82 1.67
CA VAL A 220 6.52 -1.74 2.27
C VAL A 220 7.41 -0.50 2.42
N LEU A 221 6.98 0.63 1.88
CA LEU A 221 7.72 1.89 1.89
C LEU A 221 6.80 3.07 2.21
N TRP A 222 7.36 4.15 2.74
CA TRP A 222 6.66 5.43 2.75
C TRP A 222 6.56 5.97 1.33
N LEU A 223 5.37 6.41 0.93
CA LEU A 223 5.09 6.80 -0.47
C LEU A 223 5.96 7.99 -0.92
N ASP A 224 6.32 8.88 0.00
CA ASP A 224 7.19 10.05 -0.24
C ASP A 224 8.63 9.68 -0.65
N THR A 225 9.07 8.45 -0.40
CA THR A 225 10.39 7.93 -0.80
C THR A 225 10.45 7.47 -2.25
N LEU A 226 9.30 7.32 -2.92
CA LEU A 226 9.25 6.92 -4.33
C LEU A 226 9.37 8.13 -5.25
N ASP A 227 9.78 7.88 -6.49
CA ASP A 227 9.85 8.88 -7.56
C ASP A 227 9.25 8.38 -8.87
N ASP A 228 7.94 8.12 -8.85
CA ASP A 228 7.15 7.85 -10.05
C ASP A 228 6.17 9.01 -10.36
N GLU A 229 5.49 8.92 -11.51
CA GLU A 229 4.60 10.00 -11.95
C GLU A 229 3.40 10.21 -11.02
N PHE A 230 2.89 9.15 -10.40
CA PHE A 230 1.78 9.24 -9.46
C PHE A 230 2.21 10.04 -8.22
N VAL A 231 3.37 9.71 -7.64
CA VAL A 231 3.91 10.41 -6.47
C VAL A 231 4.24 11.87 -6.79
N ARG A 232 4.80 12.15 -7.98
CA ARG A 232 5.02 13.54 -8.43
C ARG A 232 3.72 14.32 -8.54
N SER A 233 2.64 13.68 -8.99
CA SER A 233 1.34 14.34 -9.03
C SER A 233 0.80 14.67 -7.64
N LEU A 234 0.94 13.76 -6.67
CA LEU A 234 0.56 14.04 -5.27
C LEU A 234 1.37 15.21 -4.68
N ARG A 235 2.66 15.34 -5.01
CA ARG A 235 3.48 16.52 -4.65
C ARG A 235 2.91 17.80 -5.27
N ARG A 236 2.54 17.78 -6.56
CA ARG A 236 1.90 18.93 -7.23
C ARG A 236 0.57 19.32 -6.59
N MET A 237 -0.17 18.35 -6.07
CA MET A 237 -1.43 18.56 -5.35
C MET A 237 -1.23 19.02 -3.90
N GLY A 238 0.00 19.02 -3.37
CA GLY A 238 0.32 19.43 -2.00
C GLY A 238 0.10 18.37 -0.93
N PHE A 239 -0.13 17.10 -1.30
CA PHE A 239 -0.29 16.00 -0.34
C PHE A 239 1.04 15.46 0.19
N LEU A 240 2.13 15.66 -0.55
CA LEU A 240 3.48 15.21 -0.18
C LEU A 240 4.45 16.39 -0.27
N THR A 241 5.39 16.46 0.67
CA THR A 241 6.46 17.47 0.72
C THR A 241 7.71 17.01 0.00
#